data_AF-A0A7R9PU20-F1
#
_entry.id   AF-A0A7R9PU20-F1
#
_cell.length_a   1.000
_cell.length_b   1.000
_cell.length_c   1.000
_cell.angle_alpha   90.00
_cell.angle_beta   90.00
_cell.angle_gamma   90.00
#
_symmetry.space_group_name_H-M   'P 1'
#
loop_
_entity.id
_entity.type
_entity.pdbx_description
1 polymer ?
#
loop_
_entity_poly.entity_id
_entity_poly.type
_entity_poly.pdbx_seq_one_letter_code
_entity_poly.pdbx_strand_id
1 'polypeptide(L)'
;MMASKKLVIIDTDCGVDDALAIMLATYCHKHNMIDIMAITCQFGNTYVDNVVKNVGYTLNATNTEEIKIYRGCEGPIVGKCFFDDYYGSDGLGGSTKDMPPIDVHVESEHAVNALVRLAREHPKQITLIALGPLTNIALAYMLDNNFFDNLKDIVFMGGTIDFGGNIGPLREFNIAGDVEACHIVLSNAKCPIIGVPLECCDSNRLTWLIIIDTDCGVDDAVAIMLATYCQKQNMIDIVAITCQFGGTYVDNVCKNVFYTLKACDVEGIKIYRGCEKPIVSKHIFDDYYGSDGLGDSTKDMPPISVHTESEHAANALVRLAREHPKQITLIALGPLTNIALAYMLDNNFFDNLKDIVFMGGTLDFGGNIGPLKEYNILCDPEACHIMLSNAKCPIIGIPVECCDSNRLTWVR
;
A
#
# COMPACT_ATOMS: atom_id res chain seq x y z
N MET A 1 -21.84 35.52 7.12
CA MET A 1 -20.54 35.69 6.45
C MET A 1 -20.04 34.31 6.10
N MET A 2 -19.79 34.00 4.83
CA MET A 2 -19.03 32.80 4.49
C MET A 2 -17.64 32.96 5.13
N ALA A 3 -17.15 31.95 5.85
CA ALA A 3 -15.79 31.97 6.37
C ALA A 3 -14.83 32.19 5.18
N SER A 4 -13.86 33.09 5.31
CA SER A 4 -12.86 33.29 4.25
C SER A 4 -12.14 31.97 4.00
N LYS A 5 -12.01 31.57 2.73
CA LYS A 5 -11.29 30.34 2.35
C LYS A 5 -9.86 30.37 2.90
N LYS A 6 -9.36 29.22 3.34
CA LYS A 6 -7.96 29.08 3.76
C LYS A 6 -7.07 29.12 2.51
N LEU A 7 -6.23 30.15 2.41
CA LEU A 7 -5.25 30.26 1.33
C LEU A 7 -4.08 29.33 1.61
N VAL A 8 -3.69 28.52 0.61
CA VAL A 8 -2.56 27.59 0.74
C VAL A 8 -1.58 27.75 -0.41
N ILE A 9 -0.30 27.54 -0.12
CA ILE A 9 0.75 27.27 -1.10
C ILE A 9 1.32 25.90 -0.77
N ILE A 10 1.58 25.08 -1.79
CA ILE A 10 2.17 23.75 -1.64
C ILE A 10 3.59 23.79 -2.22
N ASP A 11 4.60 23.53 -1.41
CA ASP A 11 6.01 23.44 -1.79
C ASP A 11 6.42 21.96 -1.79
N THR A 12 6.80 21.42 -2.94
CA THR A 12 6.83 19.96 -3.18
C THR A 12 7.99 19.54 -4.08
N ASP A 13 8.48 18.33 -3.86
CA ASP A 13 9.40 17.56 -4.71
C ASP A 13 8.69 16.42 -5.47
N CYS A 14 7.36 16.45 -5.50
CA CYS A 14 6.41 15.67 -6.29
C CYS A 14 6.80 14.21 -6.58
N GLY A 15 6.95 13.41 -5.53
CA GLY A 15 6.90 11.94 -5.59
C GLY A 15 5.47 11.39 -5.71
N VAL A 16 5.31 10.07 -5.55
CA VAL A 16 3.99 9.40 -5.62
C VAL A 16 3.07 9.89 -4.49
N ASP A 17 3.60 10.02 -3.29
CA ASP A 17 2.90 10.50 -2.09
C ASP A 17 2.54 11.99 -2.18
N ASP A 18 3.46 12.84 -2.67
CA ASP A 18 3.14 14.23 -2.98
C ASP A 18 2.01 14.36 -3.99
N ALA A 19 2.03 13.55 -5.06
CA ALA A 19 0.97 13.58 -6.07
C ALA A 19 -0.38 13.23 -5.45
N LEU A 20 -0.44 12.25 -4.56
CA LEU A 20 -1.65 11.94 -3.78
C LEU A 20 -2.09 13.10 -2.88
N ALA A 21 -1.14 13.76 -2.21
CA ALA A 21 -1.42 14.93 -1.38
C ALA A 21 -1.97 16.10 -2.21
N ILE A 22 -1.40 16.36 -3.39
CA ILE A 22 -1.87 17.36 -4.35
C ILE A 22 -3.26 16.98 -4.86
N MET A 23 -3.53 15.72 -5.19
CA MET A 23 -4.87 15.28 -5.62
C MET A 23 -5.93 15.50 -4.53
N LEU A 24 -5.60 15.24 -3.27
CA LEU A 24 -6.49 15.55 -2.14
C LEU A 24 -6.69 17.06 -1.98
N ALA A 25 -5.62 17.84 -2.12
CA ALA A 25 -5.67 19.29 -2.03
C ALA A 25 -6.52 19.89 -3.16
N THR A 26 -6.38 19.42 -4.40
CA THR A 26 -7.16 19.91 -5.55
C THR A 26 -8.63 19.51 -5.43
N TYR A 27 -8.94 18.33 -4.88
CA TYR A 27 -10.31 18.00 -4.49
C TYR A 27 -10.86 19.03 -3.49
N CYS A 28 -10.12 19.32 -2.41
CA CYS A 28 -10.50 20.33 -1.43
C CYS A 28 -10.65 21.73 -2.05
N HIS A 29 -9.80 22.08 -3.02
CA HIS A 29 -9.86 23.34 -3.77
C HIS A 29 -11.16 23.46 -4.56
N LYS A 30 -11.48 22.44 -5.38
CA LYS A 30 -12.71 22.40 -6.19
C LYS A 30 -13.98 22.43 -5.33
N HIS A 31 -13.92 21.85 -4.14
CA HIS A 31 -15.00 21.85 -3.17
C HIS A 31 -14.99 23.06 -2.21
N ASN A 32 -14.22 24.11 -2.51
CA ASN A 32 -14.17 25.38 -1.77
C ASN A 32 -13.75 25.24 -0.29
N MET A 33 -13.03 24.19 0.08
CA MET A 33 -12.50 23.96 1.44
C MET A 33 -11.18 24.70 1.66
N ILE A 34 -10.34 24.78 0.62
CA ILE A 34 -9.09 25.53 0.56
C ILE A 34 -8.99 26.30 -0.76
N ASP A 35 -8.03 27.22 -0.85
CA ASP A 35 -7.70 27.94 -2.07
C ASP A 35 -6.21 27.77 -2.38
N ILE A 36 -5.86 26.97 -3.39
CA ILE A 36 -4.46 26.71 -3.76
C ILE A 36 -3.99 27.87 -4.62
N MET A 37 -3.17 28.72 -4.04
CA MET A 37 -2.65 29.91 -4.71
C MET A 37 -1.54 29.57 -5.71
N ALA A 38 -0.70 28.61 -5.35
CA ALA A 38 0.47 28.22 -6.11
C ALA A 38 0.98 26.84 -5.66
N ILE A 39 1.64 26.15 -6.58
CA ILE A 39 2.51 25.00 -6.29
C ILE A 39 3.94 25.39 -6.64
N THR A 40 4.85 25.31 -5.67
CA THR A 40 6.27 25.57 -5.84
C THR A 40 7.03 24.25 -5.88
N CYS A 41 7.85 24.06 -6.91
CA CYS A 41 8.58 22.81 -7.15
C CYS A 41 10.04 22.93 -6.70
N GLN A 42 10.63 21.87 -6.15
CA GLN A 42 12.06 21.78 -5.85
C GLN A 42 12.59 20.35 -6.04
N PHE A 43 13.88 20.15 -5.81
CA PHE A 43 14.52 18.84 -5.77
C PHE A 43 14.09 18.02 -4.53
N GLY A 44 14.23 16.70 -4.62
CA GLY A 44 14.02 15.77 -3.52
C GLY A 44 13.86 14.35 -4.05
N ASN A 45 12.63 13.83 -4.06
CA ASN A 45 12.22 12.55 -4.67
C ASN A 45 12.73 12.37 -6.12
N THR A 46 12.83 13.46 -6.88
CA THR A 46 13.49 13.47 -8.21
C THR A 46 14.06 14.86 -8.53
N TYR A 47 14.64 15.03 -9.72
CA TYR A 47 15.12 16.32 -10.19
C TYR A 47 13.95 17.29 -10.39
N VAL A 48 14.14 18.58 -10.06
CA VAL A 48 13.06 19.59 -10.12
C VAL A 48 12.34 19.66 -11.48
N ASP A 49 13.03 19.36 -12.60
CA ASP A 49 12.40 19.32 -13.93
C ASP A 49 11.41 18.16 -14.09
N ASN A 50 11.67 17.03 -13.43
CA ASN A 50 10.70 15.93 -13.33
C ASN A 50 9.57 16.29 -12.37
N VAL A 51 9.89 16.93 -11.23
CA VAL A 51 8.89 17.42 -10.27
C VAL A 51 7.86 18.32 -10.93
N VAL A 52 8.31 19.30 -11.73
CA VAL A 52 7.42 20.19 -12.48
C VAL A 52 6.49 19.42 -13.42
N LYS A 53 7.00 18.39 -14.11
CA LYS A 53 6.18 17.52 -14.97
C LYS A 53 5.18 16.71 -14.15
N ASN A 54 5.61 16.15 -13.03
CA ASN A 54 4.78 15.33 -12.15
C ASN A 54 3.62 16.14 -11.57
N VAL A 55 3.87 17.38 -11.12
CA VAL A 55 2.82 18.32 -10.72
C VAL A 55 1.86 18.59 -11.88
N GLY A 56 2.39 18.84 -13.08
CA GLY A 56 1.57 19.02 -14.29
C GLY A 56 0.64 17.83 -14.58
N TYR A 57 1.16 16.60 -14.52
CA TYR A 57 0.37 15.39 -14.73
C TYR A 57 -0.70 15.23 -13.65
N THR A 58 -0.35 15.55 -12.42
CA THR A 58 -1.27 15.48 -11.28
C THR A 58 -2.42 16.48 -11.43
N LEU A 59 -2.12 17.73 -11.78
CA LEU A 59 -3.14 18.76 -12.02
C LEU A 59 -4.03 18.43 -13.22
N ASN A 60 -3.47 17.86 -14.29
CA ASN A 60 -4.23 17.41 -15.45
C ASN A 60 -5.19 16.26 -15.08
N ALA A 61 -4.71 15.29 -14.30
CA ALA A 61 -5.55 14.19 -13.81
C ALA A 61 -6.72 14.68 -12.94
N THR A 62 -6.56 15.80 -12.22
CA THR A 62 -7.62 16.38 -11.38
C THR A 62 -8.45 17.47 -12.06
N ASN A 63 -8.12 17.83 -13.30
CA ASN A 63 -8.71 18.95 -14.05
C ASN A 63 -8.64 20.24 -13.22
N THR A 64 -7.43 20.65 -12.84
CA THR A 64 -7.11 21.86 -12.06
C THR A 64 -5.85 22.55 -12.58
N GLU A 65 -5.66 22.56 -13.90
CA GLU A 65 -4.50 23.14 -14.58
C GLU A 65 -4.44 24.68 -14.48
N GLU A 66 -5.48 25.34 -13.97
CA GLU A 66 -5.46 26.77 -13.63
C GLU A 66 -4.53 27.12 -12.47
N ILE A 67 -4.13 26.13 -11.65
CA ILE A 67 -3.23 26.34 -10.51
C ILE A 67 -1.81 26.60 -11.02
N LYS A 68 -1.21 27.69 -10.55
CA LYS A 68 0.10 28.14 -11.00
C LYS A 68 1.23 27.28 -10.47
N ILE A 69 2.16 26.92 -11.35
CA ILE A 69 3.37 26.16 -11.02
C ILE A 69 4.60 27.07 -11.13
N TYR A 70 5.42 27.09 -10.09
CA TYR A 70 6.69 27.84 -10.06
C TYR A 70 7.85 26.88 -9.86
N ARG A 71 8.86 26.94 -10.74
CA ARG A 71 10.08 26.16 -10.60
C ARG A 71 11.02 26.80 -9.58
N GLY A 72 11.52 25.99 -8.64
CA GLY A 72 12.42 26.42 -7.57
C GLY A 72 13.80 25.78 -7.64
N CYS A 73 14.36 25.53 -6.46
CA CYS A 73 15.73 25.10 -6.28
C CYS A 73 16.02 23.69 -6.85
N GLU A 74 17.21 23.54 -7.45
CA GLU A 74 17.72 22.29 -8.02
C GLU A 74 18.50 21.42 -7.01
N GLY A 75 18.85 21.99 -5.86
CA GLY A 75 19.64 21.32 -4.84
C GLY A 75 19.72 22.09 -3.52
N PRO A 76 20.36 21.49 -2.49
CA PRO A 76 20.40 22.05 -1.15
C PRO A 76 21.29 23.29 -1.06
N ILE A 77 21.14 24.06 0.01
CA ILE A 77 21.98 25.25 0.29
C ILE A 77 23.46 24.87 0.33
N VAL A 78 23.78 23.73 0.97
CA VAL A 78 25.14 23.21 1.09
C VAL A 78 25.18 21.74 0.67
N GLY A 79 26.22 21.36 -0.06
CA GLY A 79 26.50 19.96 -0.38
C GLY A 79 25.97 19.54 -1.75
N LYS A 80 25.54 18.28 -1.85
CA LYS A 80 25.06 17.66 -3.09
C LYS A 80 23.70 17.04 -2.84
N CYS A 81 22.84 17.08 -3.84
CA CYS A 81 21.61 16.29 -3.85
C CYS A 81 21.95 14.80 -3.74
N PHE A 82 21.11 14.06 -3.02
CA PHE A 82 21.02 12.62 -3.17
C PHE A 82 19.63 12.31 -3.73
N PHE A 83 19.60 11.38 -4.67
CA PHE A 83 18.39 10.87 -5.29
C PHE A 83 18.45 9.35 -5.14
N ASP A 84 17.30 8.73 -4.92
CA ASP A 84 17.11 7.30 -5.12
C ASP A 84 15.95 7.08 -6.09
N ASP A 85 15.86 5.86 -6.63
CA ASP A 85 14.76 5.48 -7.52
C ASP A 85 13.62 4.81 -6.73
N TYR A 86 13.39 5.21 -5.46
CA TYR A 86 12.35 4.59 -4.62
C TYR A 86 10.97 4.65 -5.28
N TYR A 87 10.65 5.81 -5.87
CA TYR A 87 9.44 6.02 -6.67
C TYR A 87 9.67 5.83 -8.17
N GLY A 88 10.70 5.09 -8.57
CA GLY A 88 11.12 4.99 -9.97
C GLY A 88 11.80 6.26 -10.50
N SER A 89 12.42 6.14 -11.66
CA SER A 89 13.29 7.20 -12.22
C SER A 89 12.55 8.51 -12.58
N ASP A 90 11.23 8.46 -12.75
CA ASP A 90 10.38 9.62 -13.01
C ASP A 90 9.77 10.23 -11.73
N GLY A 91 9.88 9.56 -10.58
CA GLY A 91 9.24 9.96 -9.33
C GLY A 91 7.76 9.58 -9.20
N LEU A 92 7.15 8.93 -10.22
CA LEU A 92 5.73 8.54 -10.24
C LEU A 92 5.53 7.04 -10.55
N GLY A 93 6.45 6.19 -10.13
CA GLY A 93 6.40 4.74 -10.27
C GLY A 93 6.56 4.25 -11.72
N GLY A 94 7.12 5.07 -12.61
CA GLY A 94 7.17 4.79 -14.05
C GLY A 94 5.86 5.03 -14.79
N SER A 95 4.82 5.54 -14.10
CA SER A 95 3.48 5.74 -14.66
C SER A 95 3.47 6.73 -15.83
N THR A 96 4.45 7.64 -15.89
CA THR A 96 4.48 8.68 -16.93
C THR A 96 5.04 8.19 -18.27
N LYS A 97 5.68 7.01 -18.32
CA LYS A 97 6.38 6.50 -19.50
C LYS A 97 5.48 6.31 -20.72
N ASP A 98 4.25 5.86 -20.51
CA ASP A 98 3.28 5.60 -21.56
C ASP A 98 2.20 6.70 -21.66
N MET A 99 2.34 7.79 -20.89
CA MET A 99 1.42 8.92 -20.93
C MET A 99 1.77 9.88 -22.08
N PRO A 100 0.76 10.50 -22.72
CA PRO A 100 1.01 11.52 -23.72
C PRO A 100 1.73 12.71 -23.06
N PRO A 101 2.71 13.33 -23.75
CA PRO A 101 3.40 14.49 -23.21
C PRO A 101 2.40 15.63 -22.97
N ILE A 102 2.43 16.19 -21.78
CA ILE A 102 1.65 17.37 -21.43
C ILE A 102 2.50 18.63 -21.59
N ASP A 103 1.88 19.71 -22.06
CA ASP A 103 2.50 21.04 -22.08
C ASP A 103 2.22 21.71 -20.72
N VAL A 104 3.22 21.68 -19.83
CA VAL A 104 3.10 22.24 -18.48
C VAL A 104 3.40 23.73 -18.53
N HIS A 105 2.42 24.57 -18.23
CA HIS A 105 2.66 25.99 -18.08
C HIS A 105 3.37 26.27 -16.75
N VAL A 106 4.65 26.64 -16.85
CA VAL A 106 5.48 27.06 -15.71
C VAL A 106 5.62 28.57 -15.74
N GLU A 107 5.33 29.21 -14.61
CA GLU A 107 5.52 30.64 -14.44
C GLU A 107 7.01 31.00 -14.56
N SER A 108 7.30 32.16 -15.17
CA SER A 108 8.70 32.59 -15.40
C SER A 108 9.41 33.06 -14.13
N GLU A 109 8.65 33.37 -13.08
CA GLU A 109 9.17 33.75 -11.77
C GLU A 109 9.70 32.51 -11.03
N HIS A 110 10.87 32.64 -10.40
CA HIS A 110 11.43 31.56 -9.57
C HIS A 110 10.58 31.35 -8.30
N ALA A 111 10.39 30.10 -7.87
CA ALA A 111 9.56 29.73 -6.71
C ALA A 111 9.84 30.57 -5.46
N VAL A 112 11.12 30.76 -5.11
CA VAL A 112 11.55 31.59 -3.97
C VAL A 112 11.02 33.03 -4.06
N ASN A 113 11.05 33.65 -5.24
CA ASN A 113 10.54 35.01 -5.44
C ASN A 113 9.00 35.02 -5.33
N ALA A 114 8.34 34.02 -5.91
CA ALA A 114 6.90 33.86 -5.83
C ALA A 114 6.43 33.69 -4.38
N LEU A 115 7.13 32.88 -3.57
CA LEU A 115 6.84 32.72 -2.14
C LEU A 115 6.89 34.06 -1.39
N VAL A 116 7.97 34.83 -1.56
CA VAL A 116 8.12 36.15 -0.92
C VAL A 116 7.02 37.11 -1.37
N ARG A 117 6.74 37.16 -2.67
CA ARG A 117 5.73 38.04 -3.25
C ARG A 117 4.32 37.69 -2.75
N LEU A 118 3.92 36.43 -2.85
CA LEU A 118 2.59 35.96 -2.44
C LEU A 118 2.38 36.14 -0.92
N ALA A 119 3.39 35.85 -0.10
CA ALA A 119 3.32 36.10 1.34
C ALA A 119 3.09 37.59 1.65
N ARG A 120 3.79 38.50 0.97
CA ARG A 120 3.62 39.96 1.12
C ARG A 120 2.25 40.45 0.64
N GLU A 121 1.72 39.90 -0.44
CA GLU A 121 0.40 40.23 -0.99
C GLU A 121 -0.74 39.76 -0.06
N HIS A 122 -0.50 38.69 0.70
CA HIS A 122 -1.50 38.05 1.57
C HIS A 122 -1.01 37.87 3.01
N PRO A 123 -0.67 38.97 3.71
CA PRO A 123 -0.04 38.89 5.03
C PRO A 123 -0.95 38.17 6.03
N LYS A 124 -0.39 37.18 6.71
CA LYS A 124 -0.98 36.32 7.75
C LYS A 124 -2.19 35.50 7.30
N GLN A 125 -2.34 35.27 5.99
CA GLN A 125 -3.45 34.50 5.43
C GLN A 125 -3.03 33.14 4.87
N ILE A 126 -1.79 33.02 4.36
CA ILE A 126 -1.30 31.81 3.70
C ILE A 126 -0.81 30.78 4.72
N THR A 127 -1.36 29.57 4.64
CA THR A 127 -0.76 28.35 5.20
C THR A 127 0.19 27.77 4.14
N LEU A 128 1.48 27.65 4.47
CA LEU A 128 2.48 27.05 3.57
C LEU A 128 2.65 25.56 3.91
N ILE A 129 2.35 24.69 2.96
CA ILE A 129 2.46 23.23 3.11
C ILE A 129 3.74 22.78 2.40
N ALA A 130 4.73 22.32 3.16
CA ALA A 130 6.01 21.84 2.62
C ALA A 130 6.05 20.31 2.65
N LEU A 131 6.09 19.69 1.48
CA LEU A 131 6.10 18.24 1.28
C LEU A 131 7.49 17.69 0.93
N GLY A 132 8.41 18.55 0.50
CA GLY A 132 9.82 18.21 0.23
C GLY A 132 10.82 18.88 1.18
N PRO A 133 12.10 18.97 0.79
CA PRO A 133 13.14 19.72 1.53
C PRO A 133 12.73 21.17 1.81
N LEU A 134 13.35 21.82 2.80
CA LEU A 134 12.93 23.19 3.19
C LEU A 134 13.68 24.31 2.44
N THR A 135 14.36 23.99 1.34
CA THR A 135 15.32 24.89 0.66
C THR A 135 14.67 26.13 0.07
N ASN A 136 13.55 25.99 -0.66
CA ASN A 136 12.82 27.14 -1.21
C ASN A 136 12.39 28.10 -0.08
N ILE A 137 11.90 27.55 1.03
CA ILE A 137 11.38 28.30 2.19
C ILE A 137 12.50 29.02 2.93
N ALA A 138 13.61 28.33 3.18
CA ALA A 138 14.79 28.94 3.80
C ALA A 138 15.33 30.10 2.95
N LEU A 139 15.45 29.92 1.63
CA LEU A 139 15.93 30.99 0.74
C LEU A 139 14.93 32.14 0.61
N ALA A 140 13.62 31.89 0.71
CA ALA A 140 12.61 32.94 0.75
C ALA A 140 12.81 33.85 1.98
N TYR A 141 13.10 33.25 3.15
CA TYR A 141 13.47 34.00 4.34
C TYR A 141 14.80 34.74 4.19
N MET A 142 15.83 34.12 3.60
CA MET A 142 17.12 34.79 3.38
C MET A 142 17.00 35.99 2.42
N LEU A 143 16.03 35.96 1.50
CA LEU A 143 15.71 37.07 0.61
C LEU A 143 14.86 38.15 1.29
N ASP A 144 13.95 37.77 2.20
CA ASP A 144 13.13 38.67 3.00
C ASP A 144 12.97 38.18 4.44
N ASN A 145 13.66 38.85 5.37
CA ASN A 145 13.60 38.52 6.80
C ASN A 145 12.18 38.70 7.42
N ASN A 146 11.25 39.36 6.72
CA ASN A 146 9.84 39.45 7.14
C ASN A 146 8.96 38.35 6.53
N PHE A 147 9.52 37.43 5.74
CA PHE A 147 8.76 36.38 5.05
C PHE A 147 7.90 35.57 6.03
N PHE A 148 8.47 35.09 7.13
CA PHE A 148 7.71 34.35 8.15
C PHE A 148 6.66 35.19 8.89
N ASP A 149 6.90 36.49 9.06
CA ASP A 149 5.93 37.41 9.68
C ASP A 149 4.66 37.59 8.82
N ASN A 150 4.78 37.33 7.52
CA ASN A 150 3.70 37.40 6.55
C ASN A 150 2.96 36.06 6.35
N LEU A 151 3.46 34.94 6.86
CA LEU A 151 2.75 33.66 6.78
C LEU A 151 1.76 33.52 7.94
N LYS A 152 0.66 32.79 7.70
CA LYS A 152 -0.27 32.40 8.75
C LYS A 152 0.35 31.31 9.63
N ASP A 153 0.80 30.24 8.98
CA ASP A 153 1.50 29.10 9.58
C ASP A 153 2.21 28.29 8.50
N ILE A 154 3.10 27.39 8.94
CA ILE A 154 3.80 26.42 8.09
C ILE A 154 3.42 25.02 8.58
N VAL A 155 3.07 24.14 7.66
CA VAL A 155 2.92 22.70 7.90
C VAL A 155 3.99 22.01 7.06
N PHE A 156 4.91 21.25 7.68
CA PHE A 156 5.95 20.54 6.92
C PHE A 156 5.97 19.05 7.23
N MET A 157 6.15 18.25 6.19
CA MET A 157 6.43 16.81 6.29
C MET A 157 7.93 16.63 6.47
N GLY A 158 8.35 16.11 7.62
CA GLY A 158 9.74 15.77 7.85
C GLY A 158 10.13 15.66 9.31
N GLY A 159 11.28 15.04 9.53
CA GLY A 159 11.82 14.74 10.85
C GLY A 159 11.26 13.48 11.48
N THR A 160 11.81 13.16 12.64
CA THR A 160 11.43 12.03 13.50
C THR A 160 11.52 12.48 14.96
N ILE A 161 10.71 11.91 15.84
CA ILE A 161 10.70 12.20 17.29
C ILE A 161 11.28 11.02 18.06
N ASP A 162 10.64 9.85 17.94
CA ASP A 162 10.93 8.61 18.66
C ASP A 162 11.28 7.45 17.70
N PHE A 163 11.07 7.62 16.39
CA PHE A 163 11.28 6.60 15.37
C PHE A 163 12.67 6.71 14.72
N GLY A 164 13.11 5.62 14.08
CA GLY A 164 14.32 5.64 13.26
C GLY A 164 14.18 6.53 12.02
N GLY A 165 15.29 6.88 11.38
CA GLY A 165 15.24 7.54 10.08
C GLY A 165 14.77 6.60 8.95
N ASN A 166 14.18 7.15 7.88
CA ASN A 166 14.01 6.44 6.61
C ASN A 166 15.25 6.56 5.70
N ILE A 167 16.20 7.45 6.01
CA ILE A 167 17.51 7.58 5.35
C ILE A 167 18.65 7.31 6.34
N GLY A 168 18.91 6.02 6.55
CA GLY A 168 19.81 5.55 7.61
C GLY A 168 19.16 5.67 8.99
N PRO A 169 19.89 5.42 10.08
CA PRO A 169 19.27 5.14 11.37
C PRO A 169 18.56 6.33 12.03
N LEU A 170 18.95 7.58 11.72
CA LEU A 170 18.51 8.78 12.46
C LEU A 170 18.10 9.97 11.58
N ARG A 171 18.00 9.79 10.25
CA ARG A 171 17.69 10.89 9.34
C ARG A 171 16.40 10.62 8.59
N GLU A 172 15.49 11.58 8.65
CA GLU A 172 14.33 11.60 7.78
C GLU A 172 14.73 12.23 6.43
N PHE A 173 14.13 11.75 5.34
CA PHE A 173 14.43 12.05 3.94
C PHE A 173 14.47 13.56 3.63
N ASN A 174 13.37 14.28 3.88
CA ASN A 174 13.27 15.71 3.56
C ASN A 174 14.27 16.55 4.36
N ILE A 175 14.42 16.25 5.65
CA ILE A 175 15.39 16.95 6.50
C ILE A 175 16.83 16.60 6.11
N ALA A 176 17.11 15.35 5.75
CA ALA A 176 18.42 14.95 5.22
C ALA A 176 18.73 15.65 3.89
N GLY A 177 17.69 15.92 3.09
CA GLY A 177 17.76 16.62 1.81
C GLY A 177 18.42 17.99 1.92
N ASP A 178 18.12 18.75 2.98
CA ASP A 178 18.77 20.03 3.28
C ASP A 178 18.67 20.37 4.78
N VAL A 179 19.67 19.92 5.55
CA VAL A 179 19.71 20.13 7.00
C VAL A 179 19.92 21.60 7.37
N GLU A 180 20.67 22.35 6.55
CA GLU A 180 20.88 23.79 6.73
C GLU A 180 19.57 24.56 6.54
N ALA A 181 18.79 24.23 5.49
CA ALA A 181 17.50 24.86 5.26
C ALA A 181 16.53 24.58 6.41
N CYS A 182 16.47 23.33 6.90
CA CYS A 182 15.68 22.99 8.08
C CYS A 182 16.09 23.82 9.30
N HIS A 183 17.40 23.92 9.58
CA HIS A 183 17.91 24.74 10.67
C HIS A 183 17.51 26.21 10.52
N ILE A 184 17.61 26.79 9.32
CA ILE A 184 17.21 28.17 9.04
C ILE A 184 15.72 28.37 9.31
N VAL A 185 14.85 27.49 8.78
CA VAL A 185 13.40 27.61 8.96
C VAL A 185 13.02 27.48 10.44
N LEU A 186 13.45 26.42 11.12
CA LEU A 186 13.05 26.17 12.51
C LEU A 186 13.63 27.21 13.49
N SER A 187 14.80 27.79 13.19
CA SER A 187 15.42 28.78 14.08
C SER A 187 14.87 30.20 13.90
N ASN A 188 14.27 30.50 12.74
CA ASN A 188 13.87 31.87 12.39
C ASN A 188 12.37 32.07 12.18
N ALA A 189 11.60 30.99 12.02
CA ALA A 189 10.15 31.09 11.87
C ALA A 189 9.51 31.71 13.12
N LYS A 190 8.72 32.76 12.88
CA LYS A 190 7.93 33.45 13.92
C LYS A 190 6.45 33.11 13.86
N CYS A 191 5.98 32.59 12.73
CA CYS A 191 4.65 32.02 12.59
C CYS A 191 4.62 30.61 13.20
N PRO A 192 3.44 30.08 13.57
CA PRO A 192 3.30 28.70 14.02
C PRO A 192 3.85 27.72 12.98
N ILE A 193 4.61 26.73 13.46
CA ILE A 193 5.06 25.59 12.66
C ILE A 193 4.40 24.32 13.19
N ILE A 194 3.89 23.51 12.28
CA ILE A 194 3.36 22.17 12.53
C ILE A 194 4.24 21.19 11.77
N GLY A 195 5.06 20.42 12.51
CA GLY A 195 5.82 19.31 11.93
C GLY A 195 4.98 18.05 11.89
N VAL A 196 4.96 17.38 10.74
CA VAL A 196 4.39 16.04 10.55
C VAL A 196 5.57 15.07 10.42
N PRO A 197 5.97 14.40 11.51
CA PRO A 197 7.13 13.52 11.49
C PRO A 197 6.77 12.13 10.93
N LEU A 198 7.79 11.32 10.65
CA LEU A 198 7.65 10.00 10.01
C LEU A 198 6.72 9.04 10.78
N GLU A 199 6.61 9.17 12.10
CA GLU A 199 5.69 8.42 12.96
C GLU A 199 4.22 8.57 12.56
N CYS A 200 3.84 9.74 12.03
CA CYS A 200 2.49 9.97 11.55
C CYS A 200 2.18 9.10 10.32
N CYS A 201 3.16 8.87 9.45
CA CYS A 201 3.01 7.98 8.30
C CYS A 201 2.97 6.51 8.73
N ASP A 202 3.83 6.11 9.67
CA ASP A 202 3.88 4.73 10.15
C ASP A 202 2.59 4.31 10.88
N SER A 203 2.01 5.22 11.66
CA SER A 203 0.76 4.99 12.39
C SER A 203 -0.49 5.00 11.49
N ASN A 204 -0.39 5.49 10.24
CA ASN A 204 -1.50 5.64 9.31
C ASN A 204 -1.21 4.98 7.95
N ARG A 205 -0.56 3.82 7.97
CA ARG A 205 -0.30 3.03 6.74
C ARG A 205 -1.62 2.66 6.05
N LEU A 206 -1.65 2.83 4.73
CA LEU A 206 -2.67 2.21 3.89
C LEU A 206 -2.40 0.70 3.88
N THR A 207 -3.33 -0.10 4.43
CA THR A 207 -3.20 -1.56 4.47
C THR A 207 -3.75 -2.19 3.21
N TRP A 208 -3.12 -3.28 2.78
CA TRP A 208 -3.69 -4.14 1.74
C TRP A 208 -4.76 -5.04 2.36
N LEU A 209 -5.98 -5.00 1.84
CA LEU A 209 -7.02 -5.93 2.24
C LEU A 209 -6.74 -7.30 1.63
N ILE A 210 -6.67 -8.33 2.47
CA ILE A 210 -6.48 -9.70 1.99
C ILE A 210 -7.57 -10.63 2.50
N ILE A 211 -7.87 -11.65 1.68
CA ILE A 211 -8.59 -12.84 2.11
C ILE A 211 -7.67 -14.04 1.88
N ILE A 212 -7.59 -14.94 2.86
CA ILE A 212 -6.82 -16.18 2.76
C ILE A 212 -7.80 -17.35 2.56
N ASP A 213 -7.70 -18.04 1.43
CA ASP A 213 -8.44 -19.26 1.12
C ASP A 213 -7.52 -20.48 1.24
N THR A 214 -7.79 -21.38 2.18
CA THR A 214 -6.80 -22.33 2.71
C THR A 214 -7.40 -23.70 3.01
N ASP A 215 -6.59 -24.75 2.85
CA ASP A 215 -6.83 -26.10 3.38
C ASP A 215 -5.99 -26.40 4.64
N CYS A 216 -5.34 -25.38 5.19
CA CYS A 216 -4.64 -25.29 6.48
C CYS A 216 -3.90 -26.55 6.92
N GLY A 217 -2.89 -26.93 6.12
CA GLY A 217 -1.76 -27.77 6.55
C GLY A 217 -0.75 -27.01 7.44
N VAL A 218 0.38 -27.65 7.75
CA VAL A 218 1.47 -27.05 8.54
C VAL A 218 2.09 -25.84 7.82
N ASP A 219 2.26 -25.92 6.51
CA ASP A 219 2.74 -24.86 5.64
C ASP A 219 1.79 -23.66 5.61
N ASP A 220 0.50 -23.91 5.40
CA ASP A 220 -0.54 -22.88 5.43
C ASP A 220 -0.64 -22.20 6.81
N ALA A 221 -0.48 -22.97 7.89
CA ALA A 221 -0.42 -22.40 9.23
C ALA A 221 0.75 -21.41 9.36
N VAL A 222 1.94 -21.73 8.83
CA VAL A 222 3.08 -20.80 8.80
C VAL A 222 2.77 -19.56 7.97
N ALA A 223 2.09 -19.70 6.82
CA ALA A 223 1.67 -18.56 6.02
C ALA A 223 0.68 -17.65 6.78
N ILE A 224 -0.30 -18.22 7.49
CA ILE A 224 -1.24 -17.48 8.35
C ILE A 224 -0.51 -16.81 9.53
N MET A 225 0.48 -17.47 10.14
CA MET A 225 1.33 -16.87 11.19
C MET A 225 2.09 -15.65 10.67
N LEU A 226 2.64 -15.72 9.46
CA LEU A 226 3.31 -14.58 8.83
C LEU A 226 2.31 -13.47 8.50
N ALA A 227 1.15 -13.80 7.94
CA ALA A 227 0.10 -12.82 7.64
C ALA A 227 -0.37 -12.09 8.90
N THR A 228 -0.62 -12.81 10.00
CA THR A 228 -1.03 -12.21 11.27
C THR A 228 0.06 -11.33 11.87
N TYR A 229 1.34 -11.70 11.73
CA TYR A 229 2.45 -10.82 12.09
C TYR A 229 2.43 -9.53 11.27
N CYS A 230 2.31 -9.63 9.94
CA CYS A 230 2.21 -8.46 9.05
C CYS A 230 0.99 -7.58 9.38
N GLN A 231 -0.15 -8.17 9.76
CA GLN A 231 -1.32 -7.43 10.23
C GLN A 231 -1.02 -6.65 11.52
N LYS A 232 -0.35 -7.27 12.50
CA LYS A 232 0.08 -6.59 13.73
C LYS A 232 1.05 -5.42 13.47
N GLN A 233 1.74 -5.42 12.33
CA GLN A 233 2.61 -4.33 11.87
C GLN A 233 1.89 -3.32 10.95
N ASN A 234 0.55 -3.36 10.86
CA ASN A 234 -0.24 -2.51 9.97
C ASN A 234 0.22 -2.55 8.50
N MET A 235 0.72 -3.71 8.03
CA MET A 235 1.13 -3.89 6.63
C MET A 235 -0.01 -4.40 5.75
N ILE A 236 -0.89 -5.23 6.33
CA ILE A 236 -2.04 -5.85 5.67
C ILE A 236 -3.22 -5.89 6.64
N ASP A 237 -4.42 -6.11 6.12
CA ASP A 237 -5.63 -6.36 6.90
C ASP A 237 -6.28 -7.66 6.40
N ILE A 238 -6.35 -8.67 7.27
CA ILE A 238 -6.94 -9.98 6.98
C ILE A 238 -8.44 -9.86 7.21
N VAL A 239 -9.16 -9.60 6.13
CA VAL A 239 -10.61 -9.41 6.12
C VAL A 239 -11.35 -10.69 6.51
N ALA A 240 -10.86 -11.83 6.03
CA ALA A 240 -11.44 -13.14 6.30
C ALA A 240 -10.45 -14.27 6.01
N ILE A 241 -10.70 -15.43 6.62
CA ILE A 241 -10.09 -16.71 6.25
C ILE A 241 -11.21 -17.65 5.80
N THR A 242 -11.10 -18.20 4.60
CA THR A 242 -12.03 -19.19 4.05
C THR A 242 -11.37 -20.56 4.04
N CYS A 243 -12.04 -21.55 4.61
CA CYS A 243 -11.52 -22.92 4.74
C CYS A 243 -12.11 -23.82 3.65
N GLN A 244 -11.33 -24.77 3.14
CA GLN A 244 -11.83 -25.85 2.28
C GLN A 244 -11.08 -27.16 2.53
N PHE A 245 -11.45 -28.20 1.81
CA PHE A 245 -10.77 -29.48 1.80
C PHE A 245 -9.38 -29.40 1.14
N GLY A 246 -8.52 -30.36 1.48
CA GLY A 246 -7.21 -30.56 0.84
C GLY A 246 -6.52 -31.75 1.48
N GLY A 247 -5.38 -31.56 2.15
CA GLY A 247 -4.69 -32.65 2.87
C GLY A 247 -5.57 -33.37 3.91
N THR A 248 -6.54 -32.65 4.48
CA THR A 248 -7.50 -33.18 5.45
C THR A 248 -8.92 -32.68 5.16
N TYR A 249 -9.88 -33.09 6.01
CA TYR A 249 -11.26 -32.65 5.92
C TYR A 249 -11.41 -31.19 6.35
N VAL A 250 -12.31 -30.44 5.72
CA VAL A 250 -12.53 -29.00 6.02
C VAL A 250 -12.82 -28.71 7.50
N ASP A 251 -13.40 -29.65 8.24
CA ASP A 251 -13.63 -29.50 9.69
C ASP A 251 -12.32 -29.49 10.49
N ASN A 252 -11.31 -30.25 10.05
CA ASN A 252 -9.96 -30.20 10.61
C ASN A 252 -9.27 -28.92 10.18
N VAL A 253 -9.42 -28.51 8.91
CA VAL A 253 -8.90 -27.23 8.41
C VAL A 253 -9.40 -26.05 9.25
N CYS A 254 -10.70 -26.00 9.54
CA CYS A 254 -11.26 -24.97 10.41
C CYS A 254 -10.59 -24.99 11.81
N LYS A 255 -10.45 -26.17 12.42
CA LYS A 255 -9.74 -26.29 13.72
C LYS A 255 -8.29 -25.81 13.63
N ASN A 256 -7.59 -26.15 12.56
CA ASN A 256 -6.19 -25.81 12.35
C ASN A 256 -6.02 -24.29 12.27
N VAL A 257 -6.85 -23.59 11.48
CA VAL A 257 -6.86 -22.12 11.43
C VAL A 257 -7.09 -21.54 12.82
N PHE A 258 -8.04 -22.08 13.59
CA PHE A 258 -8.32 -21.64 14.96
C PHE A 258 -7.12 -21.82 15.91
N TYR A 259 -6.44 -22.97 15.85
CA TYR A 259 -5.23 -23.19 16.64
C TYR A 259 -4.11 -22.23 16.24
N THR A 260 -3.92 -22.00 14.94
CA THR A 260 -2.92 -21.07 14.41
C THR A 260 -3.17 -19.64 14.87
N LEU A 261 -4.39 -19.12 14.73
CA LEU A 261 -4.74 -17.77 15.19
C LEU A 261 -4.57 -17.63 16.71
N LYS A 262 -4.97 -18.65 17.48
CA LYS A 262 -4.77 -18.67 18.93
C LYS A 262 -3.29 -18.66 19.32
N ALA A 263 -2.45 -19.43 18.62
CA ALA A 263 -1.00 -19.43 18.83
C ALA A 263 -0.37 -18.06 18.53
N CYS A 264 -0.94 -17.32 17.58
CA CYS A 264 -0.53 -15.97 17.24
C CYS A 264 -1.08 -14.88 18.17
N ASP A 265 -1.93 -15.20 19.15
CA ASP A 265 -2.65 -14.24 19.99
C ASP A 265 -3.42 -13.22 19.12
N VAL A 266 -4.23 -13.75 18.20
CA VAL A 266 -5.12 -12.99 17.30
C VAL A 266 -6.55 -13.49 17.43
N GLU A 267 -7.46 -12.54 17.65
CA GLU A 267 -8.90 -12.78 17.74
C GLU A 267 -9.64 -11.88 16.74
N GLY A 268 -10.91 -12.20 16.46
CA GLY A 268 -11.80 -11.34 15.67
C GLY A 268 -11.75 -11.53 14.14
N ILE A 269 -10.77 -12.26 13.60
CA ILE A 269 -10.76 -12.65 12.19
C ILE A 269 -11.90 -13.64 11.93
N LYS A 270 -12.76 -13.32 10.95
CA LYS A 270 -13.89 -14.17 10.57
C LYS A 270 -13.42 -15.38 9.77
N ILE A 271 -13.88 -16.55 10.17
CA ILE A 271 -13.55 -17.82 9.51
C ILE A 271 -14.82 -18.39 8.89
N TYR A 272 -14.78 -18.70 7.59
CA TYR A 272 -15.92 -19.25 6.86
C TYR A 272 -15.59 -20.67 6.39
N ARG A 273 -16.49 -21.60 6.71
CA ARG A 273 -16.39 -22.98 6.24
C ARG A 273 -16.83 -23.07 4.79
N GLY A 274 -16.02 -23.71 3.96
CA GLY A 274 -16.26 -23.86 2.53
C GLY A 274 -16.41 -25.31 2.09
N CYS A 275 -15.89 -25.57 0.89
CA CYS A 275 -16.09 -26.84 0.19
C CYS A 275 -15.50 -28.03 0.95
N GLU A 276 -16.22 -29.15 0.92
CA GLU A 276 -15.78 -30.43 1.52
C GLU A 276 -15.08 -31.35 0.52
N LYS A 277 -15.19 -31.08 -0.78
CA LYS A 277 -14.68 -31.93 -1.87
C LYS A 277 -14.59 -31.16 -3.20
N PRO A 278 -13.88 -31.70 -4.20
CA PRO A 278 -13.76 -31.11 -5.53
C PRO A 278 -15.11 -31.03 -6.29
N ILE A 279 -15.17 -30.19 -7.34
CA ILE A 279 -16.39 -30.01 -8.15
C ILE A 279 -16.83 -31.32 -8.82
N VAL A 280 -15.90 -31.99 -9.50
CA VAL A 280 -16.19 -33.20 -10.31
C VAL A 280 -15.49 -34.43 -9.75
N SER A 281 -14.20 -34.27 -9.44
CA SER A 281 -13.31 -35.37 -9.07
C SER A 281 -13.56 -35.88 -7.65
N LYS A 282 -13.03 -37.07 -7.36
CA LYS A 282 -13.01 -37.57 -5.98
C LYS A 282 -11.91 -36.85 -5.21
N HIS A 283 -12.18 -36.53 -3.95
CA HIS A 283 -11.19 -35.97 -3.04
C HIS A 283 -10.04 -36.97 -2.85
N ILE A 284 -8.81 -36.47 -3.04
CA ILE A 284 -7.56 -37.18 -2.80
C ILE A 284 -7.03 -36.70 -1.45
N PHE A 285 -6.83 -37.62 -0.52
CA PHE A 285 -6.15 -37.35 0.73
C PHE A 285 -4.67 -37.67 0.61
N ASP A 286 -3.82 -36.85 1.21
CA ASP A 286 -2.45 -37.20 1.51
C ASP A 286 -2.15 -36.96 3.00
N ASP A 287 -1.67 -38.00 3.70
CA ASP A 287 -1.28 -37.86 5.11
C ASP A 287 0.11 -37.19 5.23
N TYR A 288 0.47 -36.28 4.32
CA TYR A 288 1.80 -35.65 4.27
C TYR A 288 2.11 -34.91 5.58
N TYR A 289 1.13 -34.18 6.09
CA TYR A 289 1.17 -33.50 7.39
C TYR A 289 0.38 -34.25 8.48
N GLY A 290 0.21 -35.57 8.35
CA GLY A 290 -0.60 -36.36 9.27
C GLY A 290 -2.11 -36.19 9.07
N SER A 291 -2.89 -36.97 9.82
CA SER A 291 -4.33 -37.12 9.55
C SER A 291 -5.17 -35.86 9.85
N ASP A 292 -4.66 -34.99 10.74
CA ASP A 292 -5.26 -33.72 11.09
C ASP A 292 -4.71 -32.53 10.28
N GLY A 293 -3.67 -32.72 9.46
CA GLY A 293 -2.99 -31.66 8.72
C GLY A 293 -1.98 -30.82 9.52
N LEU A 294 -1.85 -31.04 10.84
CA LEU A 294 -0.91 -30.34 11.75
C LEU A 294 0.03 -31.32 12.48
N GLY A 295 0.48 -32.34 11.78
CA GLY A 295 1.42 -33.34 12.29
C GLY A 295 0.83 -34.22 13.38
N ASP A 296 -0.49 -34.42 13.40
CA ASP A 296 -1.24 -35.13 14.44
C ASP A 296 -1.12 -34.53 15.85
N SER A 297 -0.61 -33.29 15.95
CA SER A 297 -0.33 -32.61 17.22
C SER A 297 -1.59 -32.10 17.91
N THR A 298 -2.70 -31.96 17.18
CA THR A 298 -3.95 -31.40 17.74
C THR A 298 -4.59 -32.29 18.81
N LYS A 299 -4.26 -33.58 18.85
CA LYS A 299 -4.74 -34.54 19.86
C LYS A 299 -4.26 -34.22 21.27
N ASP A 300 -3.08 -33.64 21.38
CA ASP A 300 -2.45 -33.26 22.65
C ASP A 300 -2.71 -31.78 23.02
N MET A 301 -3.38 -31.03 22.14
CA MET A 301 -3.71 -29.62 22.37
C MET A 301 -4.99 -29.46 23.21
N PRO A 302 -5.10 -28.39 24.01
CA PRO A 302 -6.33 -28.09 24.74
C PRO A 302 -7.50 -27.93 23.77
N PRO A 303 -8.69 -28.51 24.07
CA PRO A 303 -9.84 -28.40 23.18
C PRO A 303 -10.20 -26.92 22.97
N ILE A 304 -10.36 -26.55 21.70
CA ILE A 304 -10.78 -25.20 21.30
C ILE A 304 -12.21 -25.24 20.79
N SER A 305 -12.99 -24.22 21.16
CA SER A 305 -14.31 -24.01 20.58
C SER A 305 -14.14 -23.36 19.21
N VAL A 306 -14.40 -24.12 18.16
CA VAL A 306 -14.35 -23.65 16.78
C VAL A 306 -15.65 -22.94 16.45
N HIS A 307 -15.54 -21.70 15.98
CA HIS A 307 -16.68 -20.85 15.61
C HIS A 307 -16.52 -20.34 14.19
N THR A 308 -17.05 -21.08 13.22
CA THR A 308 -17.14 -20.56 11.84
C THR A 308 -18.42 -19.75 11.69
N GLU A 309 -18.36 -18.73 10.84
CA GLU A 309 -19.56 -18.01 10.37
C GLU A 309 -20.54 -18.97 9.70
N SER A 310 -21.84 -18.68 9.77
CA SER A 310 -22.88 -19.52 9.18
C SER A 310 -22.93 -19.44 7.64
N GLU A 311 -22.37 -18.37 7.08
CA GLU A 311 -22.26 -18.17 5.64
C GLU A 311 -21.21 -19.11 5.04
N HIS A 312 -21.52 -19.76 3.92
CA HIS A 312 -20.56 -20.60 3.20
C HIS A 312 -19.44 -19.74 2.59
N ALA A 313 -18.19 -20.22 2.63
CA ALA A 313 -17.01 -19.51 2.14
C ALA A 313 -17.19 -18.87 0.75
N ALA A 314 -17.70 -19.61 -0.24
CA ALA A 314 -17.94 -19.08 -1.59
C ALA A 314 -18.92 -17.88 -1.63
N ASN A 315 -19.96 -17.86 -0.77
CA ASN A 315 -20.87 -16.71 -0.65
C ASN A 315 -20.16 -15.52 0.01
N ALA A 316 -19.38 -15.79 1.07
CA ALA A 316 -18.60 -14.77 1.74
C ALA A 316 -17.57 -14.13 0.80
N LEU A 317 -16.88 -14.91 -0.04
CA LEU A 317 -15.97 -14.40 -1.07
C LEU A 317 -16.68 -13.42 -2.02
N VAL A 318 -17.85 -13.80 -2.56
CA VAL A 318 -18.63 -12.92 -3.44
C VAL A 318 -19.05 -11.64 -2.72
N ARG A 319 -19.56 -11.76 -1.50
CA ARG A 319 -20.04 -10.61 -0.71
C ARG A 319 -18.89 -9.66 -0.37
N LEU A 320 -17.79 -10.17 0.18
CA LEU A 320 -16.63 -9.37 0.58
C LEU A 320 -15.96 -8.70 -0.63
N ALA A 321 -15.83 -9.39 -1.76
CA ALA A 321 -15.32 -8.78 -2.99
C ALA A 321 -16.20 -7.60 -3.44
N ARG A 322 -17.53 -7.73 -3.37
CA ARG A 322 -18.47 -6.64 -3.70
C ARG A 322 -18.43 -5.47 -2.71
N GLU A 323 -18.23 -5.75 -1.42
CA GLU A 323 -18.10 -4.73 -0.37
C GLU A 323 -16.80 -3.93 -0.53
N HIS A 324 -15.75 -4.53 -1.11
CA HIS A 324 -14.42 -3.95 -1.29
C HIS A 324 -13.93 -4.03 -2.76
N PRO A 325 -14.63 -3.37 -3.70
CA PRO A 325 -14.35 -3.52 -5.12
C PRO A 325 -12.93 -3.04 -5.45
N LYS A 326 -12.16 -3.92 -6.10
CA LYS A 326 -10.77 -3.73 -6.54
C LYS A 326 -9.76 -3.45 -5.43
N GLN A 327 -10.08 -3.82 -4.19
CA GLN A 327 -9.19 -3.62 -3.04
C GLN A 327 -8.63 -4.93 -2.47
N ILE A 328 -9.38 -6.03 -2.58
CA ILE A 328 -8.98 -7.32 -2.00
C ILE A 328 -7.99 -8.06 -2.90
N THR A 329 -6.84 -8.41 -2.34
CA THR A 329 -5.97 -9.48 -2.85
C THR A 329 -6.44 -10.82 -2.26
N LEU A 330 -6.83 -11.75 -3.12
CA LEU A 330 -7.24 -13.10 -2.69
C LEU A 330 -6.04 -14.05 -2.74
N ILE A 331 -5.61 -14.54 -1.58
CA ILE A 331 -4.49 -15.47 -1.43
C ILE A 331 -5.05 -16.90 -1.31
N ALA A 332 -4.85 -17.71 -2.34
CA ALA A 332 -5.26 -19.11 -2.37
C ALA A 332 -4.07 -20.02 -2.05
N LEU A 333 -4.09 -20.60 -0.85
CA LEU A 333 -3.07 -21.51 -0.37
C LEU A 333 -3.42 -22.98 -0.66
N GLY A 334 -4.72 -23.31 -0.67
CA GLY A 334 -5.22 -24.65 -0.96
C GLY A 334 -5.77 -24.81 -2.39
N PRO A 335 -6.62 -25.83 -2.62
CA PRO A 335 -7.34 -26.02 -3.89
C PRO A 335 -8.16 -24.78 -4.31
N LEU A 336 -8.61 -24.71 -5.55
CA LEU A 336 -9.29 -23.49 -6.05
C LEU A 336 -10.82 -23.58 -6.01
N THR A 337 -11.38 -24.55 -5.29
CA THR A 337 -12.79 -24.92 -5.36
C THR A 337 -13.71 -23.83 -4.81
N ASN A 338 -13.40 -23.23 -3.66
CA ASN A 338 -14.16 -22.10 -3.12
C ASN A 338 -14.22 -20.92 -4.11
N ILE A 339 -13.08 -20.62 -4.74
CA ILE A 339 -12.92 -19.52 -5.70
C ILE A 339 -13.72 -19.79 -6.98
N ALA A 340 -13.64 -21.00 -7.51
CA ALA A 340 -14.42 -21.40 -8.68
C ALA A 340 -15.93 -21.34 -8.39
N LEU A 341 -16.39 -21.80 -7.22
CA LEU A 341 -17.79 -21.67 -6.82
C LEU A 341 -18.21 -20.21 -6.63
N ALA A 342 -17.36 -19.35 -6.06
CA ALA A 342 -17.64 -17.92 -5.94
C ALA A 342 -17.89 -17.28 -7.31
N TYR A 343 -17.08 -17.62 -8.32
CA TYR A 343 -17.33 -17.21 -9.70
C TYR A 343 -18.62 -17.79 -10.28
N MET A 344 -18.93 -19.07 -10.05
CA MET A 344 -20.18 -19.66 -10.52
C MET A 344 -21.43 -19.05 -9.88
N LEU A 345 -21.30 -18.50 -8.66
CA LEU A 345 -22.35 -17.74 -7.98
C LEU A 345 -22.47 -16.31 -8.50
N ASP A 346 -21.35 -15.69 -8.91
CA ASP A 346 -21.30 -14.35 -9.49
C ASP A 346 -20.21 -14.23 -10.56
N ASN A 347 -20.62 -14.14 -11.84
CA ASN A 347 -19.69 -13.99 -12.96
C ASN A 347 -18.88 -12.67 -12.94
N ASN A 348 -19.26 -11.69 -12.10
CA ASN A 348 -18.49 -10.47 -11.89
C ASN A 348 -17.54 -10.57 -10.68
N PHE A 349 -17.46 -11.71 -10.00
CA PHE A 349 -16.62 -11.91 -8.81
C PHE A 349 -15.17 -11.46 -9.04
N PHE A 350 -14.54 -11.91 -10.12
CA PHE A 350 -13.16 -11.53 -10.44
C PHE A 350 -12.97 -10.06 -10.80
N ASP A 351 -14.00 -9.38 -11.32
CA ASP A 351 -13.93 -7.95 -11.65
C ASP A 351 -13.87 -7.07 -10.40
N ASN A 352 -14.29 -7.62 -9.26
CA ASN A 352 -14.27 -6.96 -7.96
C ASN A 352 -12.98 -7.24 -7.16
N LEU A 353 -12.13 -8.18 -7.58
CA LEU A 353 -10.85 -8.42 -6.92
C LEU A 353 -9.78 -7.45 -7.44
N LYS A 354 -8.85 -7.08 -6.57
CA LYS A 354 -7.65 -6.36 -6.98
C LYS A 354 -6.75 -7.28 -7.79
N ASP A 355 -6.40 -8.41 -7.21
CA ASP A 355 -5.55 -9.46 -7.79
C ASP A 355 -5.75 -10.79 -7.05
N ILE A 356 -5.30 -11.89 -7.66
CA ILE A 356 -5.28 -13.23 -7.06
C ILE A 356 -3.84 -13.69 -6.98
N VAL A 357 -3.42 -14.15 -5.80
CA VAL A 357 -2.17 -14.88 -5.59
C VAL A 357 -2.54 -16.32 -5.29
N PHE A 358 -2.13 -17.27 -6.11
CA PHE A 358 -2.43 -18.68 -5.84
C PHE A 358 -1.18 -19.54 -5.85
N MET A 359 -1.12 -20.49 -4.92
CA MET A 359 -0.08 -21.53 -4.90
C MET A 359 -0.55 -22.71 -5.76
N GLY A 360 0.20 -23.00 -6.82
CA GLY A 360 -0.11 -24.13 -7.69
C GLY A 360 0.64 -24.11 -9.01
N GLY A 361 0.73 -25.29 -9.62
CA GLY A 361 1.43 -25.50 -10.88
C GLY A 361 2.95 -25.71 -10.73
N THR A 362 3.59 -25.93 -11.87
CA THR A 362 5.02 -26.20 -12.00
C THR A 362 5.52 -25.67 -13.34
N LEU A 363 6.76 -25.20 -13.39
CA LEU A 363 7.43 -24.68 -14.58
C LEU A 363 8.46 -25.66 -15.12
N ASP A 364 9.43 -26.05 -14.29
CA ASP A 364 10.65 -26.79 -14.67
C ASP A 364 10.82 -28.10 -13.88
N PHE A 365 10.14 -28.24 -12.74
CA PHE A 365 10.25 -29.37 -11.82
C PHE A 365 9.18 -30.43 -12.11
N GLY A 366 9.37 -31.65 -11.59
CA GLY A 366 8.25 -32.59 -11.50
C GLY A 366 7.26 -32.10 -10.45
N GLY A 367 5.97 -32.44 -10.55
CA GLY A 367 5.02 -32.06 -9.50
C GLY A 367 5.34 -32.70 -8.13
N ASN A 368 4.88 -32.07 -7.04
CA ASN A 368 5.15 -32.49 -5.66
C ASN A 368 4.49 -33.83 -5.26
N ILE A 369 3.41 -34.26 -5.94
CA ILE A 369 2.73 -35.55 -5.69
C ILE A 369 2.89 -36.55 -6.85
N GLY A 370 3.60 -36.20 -7.91
CA GLY A 370 3.92 -37.11 -9.01
C GLY A 370 4.44 -36.39 -10.25
N PRO A 371 4.85 -37.14 -11.31
CA PRO A 371 5.34 -36.53 -12.54
C PRO A 371 4.31 -35.56 -13.11
N LEU A 372 4.66 -34.27 -13.17
CA LEU A 372 3.81 -33.17 -13.64
C LEU A 372 2.50 -32.93 -12.84
N LYS A 373 2.39 -33.43 -11.60
CA LYS A 373 1.22 -33.23 -10.74
C LYS A 373 1.53 -32.37 -9.54
N GLU A 374 1.09 -31.13 -9.60
CA GLU A 374 1.06 -30.28 -8.42
C GLU A 374 -0.21 -30.58 -7.61
N TYR A 375 -0.07 -30.64 -6.29
CA TYR A 375 -1.09 -31.09 -5.35
C TYR A 375 -2.39 -30.28 -5.39
N ASN A 376 -2.32 -28.95 -5.26
CA ASN A 376 -3.50 -28.08 -5.24
C ASN A 376 -4.27 -28.15 -6.56
N ILE A 377 -3.56 -28.14 -7.69
CA ILE A 377 -4.17 -28.29 -9.01
C ILE A 377 -4.73 -29.70 -9.21
N LEU A 378 -4.08 -30.74 -8.69
CA LEU A 378 -4.58 -32.12 -8.77
C LEU A 378 -5.85 -32.33 -7.94
N CYS A 379 -5.98 -31.63 -6.81
CA CYS A 379 -7.15 -31.72 -5.96
C CYS A 379 -8.42 -31.28 -6.68
N ASP A 380 -8.37 -30.19 -7.45
CA ASP A 380 -9.51 -29.73 -8.25
C ASP A 380 -9.06 -29.05 -9.56
N PRO A 381 -8.72 -29.83 -10.61
CA PRO A 381 -8.25 -29.28 -11.87
C PRO A 381 -9.34 -28.51 -12.60
N GLU A 382 -10.61 -28.88 -12.40
CA GLU A 382 -11.74 -28.16 -12.96
C GLU A 382 -11.86 -26.75 -12.36
N ALA A 383 -11.71 -26.61 -11.04
CA ALA A 383 -11.71 -25.32 -10.38
C ALA A 383 -10.55 -24.42 -10.85
N CYS A 384 -9.35 -25.00 -11.02
CA CYS A 384 -8.21 -24.29 -11.61
C CYS A 384 -8.53 -23.79 -13.02
N HIS A 385 -9.10 -24.65 -13.87
CA HIS A 385 -9.50 -24.28 -15.22
C HIS A 385 -10.53 -23.13 -15.22
N ILE A 386 -11.53 -23.18 -14.33
CA ILE A 386 -12.53 -22.12 -14.19
C ILE A 386 -11.87 -20.79 -13.82
N MET A 387 -10.99 -20.79 -12.81
CA MET A 387 -10.30 -19.58 -12.36
C MET A 387 -9.43 -18.99 -13.47
N LEU A 388 -8.52 -19.78 -14.05
CA LEU A 388 -7.59 -19.30 -15.09
C LEU A 388 -8.30 -18.86 -16.39
N SER A 389 -9.44 -19.47 -16.72
CA SER A 389 -10.17 -19.14 -17.95
C SER A 389 -11.06 -17.90 -17.83
N ASN A 390 -11.40 -17.48 -16.61
CA ASN A 390 -12.42 -16.44 -16.37
C ASN A 390 -11.92 -15.26 -15.54
N ALA A 391 -10.80 -15.39 -14.81
CA ALA A 391 -10.24 -14.29 -14.04
C ALA A 391 -9.80 -13.15 -14.96
N LYS A 392 -10.33 -11.95 -14.70
CA LYS A 392 -9.98 -10.71 -15.42
C LYS A 392 -9.02 -9.81 -14.65
N CYS A 393 -8.94 -9.98 -13.32
CA CYS A 393 -7.94 -9.34 -12.50
C CYS A 393 -6.56 -9.99 -12.73
N PRO A 394 -5.46 -9.28 -12.40
CA PRO A 394 -4.13 -9.88 -12.39
C PRO A 394 -4.08 -11.17 -11.57
N ILE A 395 -3.34 -12.16 -12.08
CA ILE A 395 -3.10 -13.45 -11.43
C ILE A 395 -1.60 -13.61 -11.24
N ILE A 396 -1.21 -13.93 -10.01
CA ILE A 396 0.17 -14.25 -9.63
C ILE A 396 0.18 -15.72 -9.19
N GLY A 397 0.74 -16.58 -10.05
CA GLY A 397 0.94 -17.99 -9.73
C GLY A 397 2.27 -18.20 -9.01
N ILE A 398 2.23 -18.92 -7.89
CA ILE A 398 3.41 -19.35 -7.14
C ILE A 398 3.59 -20.86 -7.36
N PRO A 399 4.48 -21.27 -8.29
CA PRO A 399 4.68 -22.68 -8.61
C PRO A 399 5.60 -23.35 -7.58
N VAL A 400 5.63 -24.68 -7.58
CA VAL A 400 6.38 -25.50 -6.60
C VAL A 400 7.87 -25.13 -6.51
N GLU A 401 8.48 -24.70 -7.61
CA GLU A 401 9.88 -24.30 -7.70
C GLU A 401 10.22 -23.13 -6.76
N CYS A 402 9.25 -22.25 -6.49
CA CYS A 402 9.43 -21.16 -5.53
C CYS A 402 9.64 -21.69 -4.11
N CYS A 403 8.91 -22.75 -3.74
CA CYS A 403 9.06 -23.41 -2.45
C CYS A 403 10.37 -24.21 -2.36
N ASP A 404 10.77 -24.88 -3.45
CA ASP A 404 12.01 -25.67 -3.48
C ASP A 404 13.26 -24.78 -3.40
N SER A 405 13.26 -23.66 -4.10
CA SER A 405 14.39 -22.71 -4.13
C SER A 405 14.53 -21.90 -2.84
N ASN A 406 13.45 -21.78 -2.05
CA ASN A 406 13.40 -20.96 -0.83
C ASN A 406 12.99 -21.77 0.40
N ARG A 407 13.46 -23.01 0.49
CA ARG A 407 13.16 -23.89 1.63
C ARG A 407 13.56 -23.25 2.97
N LEU A 408 12.63 -23.20 3.90
CA LEU A 408 12.92 -22.85 5.29
C LEU A 408 13.79 -23.94 5.92
N THR A 409 15.02 -23.60 6.29
CA THR A 409 15.95 -24.51 6.96
C THR A 409 15.68 -24.53 8.45
N TRP A 410 14.76 -25.40 8.88
CA TRP A 410 14.64 -25.72 10.30
C TRP A 410 15.79 -26.63 10.73
N VAL A 411 16.60 -26.22 11.69
CA VAL A 411 17.49 -27.14 12.40
C VAL A 411 16.61 -27.99 13.30
N ARG A 412 16.44 -29.26 12.94
CA ARG A 412 15.69 -30.24 13.74
C ARG A 412 16.32 -30.48 15.10
#